data_AF-A0A1F6G7R2-F1
#
_entry.id   AF-A0A1F6G7R2-F1
#
_cell.length_a   1.000
_cell.length_b   1.000
_cell.length_c   1.000
_cell.angle_alpha   90.00
_cell.angle_beta   90.00
_cell.angle_gamma   90.00
#
_symmetry.space_group_name_H-M   'P 1'
#
loop_
_entity.id
_entity.type
_entity.pdbx_description
1 polymer ?
#
loop_
_entity_poly.entity_id
_entity_poly.type
_entity_poly.pdbx_seq_one_letter_code
_entity_poly.pdbx_strand_id
1 'polypeptide(L)'
;MYKTSLKRLLLVVCLLFLLNGEAGFSQTDKKEGPEPQPPKMINVYTTWMKLAMLGKNQAEIESYFMEKISARELDDLKQRIRDTVLDNLKRTGLAYRIHNSDDLDDINVVVDRVLVEIRYAGLEHDQDLKLSIKEEFGIPLERL
;
A
#
# COMPACT_ATOMS: atom_id res chain seq x y z
N MET A 1 13.34 -4.43 24.93
CA MET A 1 12.29 -3.39 24.86
C MET A 1 11.46 -3.48 23.57
N TYR A 2 11.16 -4.69 23.05
CA TYR A 2 10.50 -4.91 21.74
C TYR A 2 9.05 -5.43 21.83
N LYS A 3 8.54 -5.66 23.04
CA LYS A 3 7.27 -6.38 23.27
C LYS A 3 6.02 -5.53 23.04
N THR A 4 6.16 -4.20 22.95
CA THR A 4 5.06 -3.24 22.79
C THR A 4 4.72 -2.94 21.33
N SER A 5 5.71 -2.93 20.41
CA SER A 5 5.45 -2.66 18.99
C SER A 5 4.71 -3.80 18.29
N LEU A 6 5.01 -5.06 18.64
CA LEU A 6 4.33 -6.21 18.03
C LEU A 6 2.85 -6.27 18.43
N LYS A 7 2.52 -5.87 19.66
CA LYS A 7 1.13 -5.78 20.13
C LYS A 7 0.35 -4.70 19.40
N ARG A 8 0.98 -3.55 19.10
CA ARG A 8 0.34 -2.47 18.34
C ARG A 8 0.12 -2.85 16.88
N LEU A 9 1.07 -3.55 16.26
CA LEU A 9 0.94 -4.07 14.90
C LEU A 9 -0.19 -5.12 14.80
N LEU A 10 -0.25 -6.06 15.74
CA LEU A 10 -1.30 -7.08 15.78
C LEU A 10 -2.70 -6.46 15.98
N LEU A 11 -2.78 -5.39 16.78
CA LEU A 11 -4.05 -4.71 17.08
C LEU A 11 -4.57 -3.93 15.87
N VAL A 12 -3.69 -3.30 15.09
CA VAL A 12 -4.06 -2.63 13.83
C VAL A 12 -4.50 -3.64 12.77
N VAL A 13 -3.81 -4.79 12.66
CA VAL A 13 -4.20 -5.86 11.75
C VAL A 13 -5.56 -6.46 12.14
N CYS A 14 -5.82 -6.71 13.43
CA CYS A 14 -7.12 -7.19 13.90
C CYS A 14 -8.26 -6.17 13.69
N LEU A 15 -8.01 -4.86 13.87
CA LEU A 15 -9.02 -3.83 13.62
C LEU A 15 -9.40 -3.75 12.14
N LEU A 16 -8.45 -3.97 11.22
CA LEU A 16 -8.74 -4.03 9.78
C LEU A 16 -9.55 -5.28 9.40
N PHE A 17 -9.42 -6.39 10.13
CA PHE A 17 -10.28 -7.57 9.94
C PHE A 17 -11.69 -7.38 10.52
N LEU A 18 -11.83 -6.67 11.64
CA LEU A 18 -13.13 -6.44 12.28
C LEU A 18 -14.00 -5.40 11.55
N LEU A 19 -13.39 -4.44 10.84
CA LEU A 19 -14.11 -3.43 10.06
C LEU A 19 -14.60 -3.92 8.69
N ASN A 20 -14.18 -5.11 8.24
CA ASN A 20 -14.64 -5.75 7.00
C ASN A 20 -15.62 -6.92 7.26
N GLY A 21 -16.07 -7.09 8.50
CA GLY A 21 -17.07 -8.09 8.86
C GLY A 21 -18.48 -7.58 8.62
N GLU A 22 -19.01 -7.78 7.42
CA GLU A 22 -20.45 -7.65 7.16
C GLU A 22 -21.22 -8.72 7.96
N ALA A 23 -21.70 -8.34 9.14
CA ALA A 23 -22.67 -9.11 9.90
C ALA A 23 -24.09 -8.74 9.44
N GLY A 24 -24.50 -9.26 8.30
CA GLY A 24 -25.91 -9.35 7.90
C GLY A 24 -26.48 -10.69 8.33
N PHE A 25 -27.13 -10.74 9.48
CA PHE A 25 -27.97 -11.86 9.89
C PHE A 25 -29.21 -11.92 8.97
N SER A 26 -29.45 -13.06 8.32
CA SER A 26 -30.82 -13.48 8.00
C SER A 26 -30.89 -15.00 7.90
N GLN A 27 -31.77 -15.57 8.69
CA GLN A 27 -32.05 -16.99 8.80
C GLN A 27 -33.31 -17.30 8.01
N THR A 28 -33.22 -18.04 6.91
CA THR A 28 -34.31 -18.88 6.39
C THR A 28 -33.74 -20.07 5.63
N ASP A 29 -34.14 -21.27 6.05
CA ASP A 29 -34.00 -22.54 5.34
C ASP A 29 -34.39 -22.45 3.85
N LYS A 30 -33.57 -23.02 2.97
CA LYS A 30 -33.96 -23.89 1.84
C LYS A 30 -32.73 -24.38 1.04
N LYS A 31 -32.77 -25.66 0.64
CA LYS A 31 -31.74 -26.38 -0.12
C LYS A 31 -31.51 -25.78 -1.51
N GLU A 32 -30.29 -25.40 -1.85
CA GLU A 32 -29.81 -25.22 -3.22
C GLU A 32 -28.38 -25.76 -3.36
N GLY A 33 -28.01 -26.18 -4.58
CA GLY A 33 -26.80 -26.94 -4.91
C GLY A 33 -25.48 -26.20 -4.64
N PRO A 34 -24.32 -26.70 -5.11
CA PRO A 34 -23.06 -26.00 -4.90
C PRO A 34 -23.19 -24.58 -5.44
N GLU A 35 -23.17 -23.62 -4.51
CA GLU A 35 -23.17 -22.20 -4.78
C GLU A 35 -22.09 -21.93 -5.84
N PRO A 36 -22.40 -21.23 -6.95
CA PRO A 36 -21.37 -20.85 -7.88
C PRO A 36 -20.37 -20.01 -7.09
N GLN A 37 -19.19 -20.60 -6.83
CA GLN A 37 -18.11 -19.87 -6.16
C GLN A 37 -18.00 -18.52 -6.87
N PRO A 38 -18.09 -17.39 -6.16
CA PRO A 38 -17.94 -16.09 -6.80
C PRO A 38 -16.65 -16.17 -7.61
N PRO A 39 -16.67 -15.77 -8.90
CA PRO A 39 -15.52 -15.91 -9.78
C PRO A 39 -14.34 -15.39 -9.00
N LYS A 40 -13.29 -16.21 -8.85
CA LYS A 40 -12.16 -16.00 -7.95
C LYS A 40 -11.54 -14.64 -8.24
N MET A 41 -12.13 -13.57 -7.69
CA MET A 41 -11.71 -12.20 -7.87
C MET A 41 -10.40 -12.18 -7.12
N ILE A 42 -9.32 -12.33 -7.88
CA ILE A 42 -7.98 -12.08 -7.39
C ILE A 42 -8.08 -10.70 -6.77
N ASN A 43 -7.98 -10.60 -5.45
CA ASN A 43 -7.97 -9.31 -4.78
C ASN A 43 -6.70 -8.60 -5.27
N VAL A 44 -6.86 -7.77 -6.29
CA VAL A 44 -5.78 -7.24 -7.13
C VAL A 44 -4.78 -6.49 -6.26
N TYR A 45 -5.29 -5.69 -5.31
CA TYR A 45 -4.50 -5.01 -4.29
C TYR A 45 -3.70 -5.97 -3.42
N THR A 46 -4.34 -6.98 -2.84
CA THR A 46 -3.66 -7.93 -1.96
C THR A 46 -2.60 -8.73 -2.72
N THR A 47 -2.87 -9.06 -3.98
CA THR A 47 -1.92 -9.77 -4.84
C THR A 47 -0.73 -8.88 -5.20
N TRP A 48 -0.97 -7.60 -5.55
CA TRP A 48 0.09 -6.61 -5.77
C TRP A 48 1.01 -6.51 -4.56
N MET A 49 0.44 -6.26 -3.37
CA MET A 49 1.20 -6.13 -2.13
C MET A 49 1.99 -7.41 -1.81
N LYS A 50 1.40 -8.59 -2.03
CA LYS A 50 2.11 -9.86 -1.85
C LYS A 50 3.30 -9.99 -2.79
N LEU A 51 3.17 -9.63 -4.06
CA LEU A 51 4.27 -9.69 -5.03
C LEU A 51 5.39 -8.72 -4.64
N ALA A 52 5.05 -7.48 -4.26
CA ALA A 52 6.03 -6.51 -3.77
C ALA A 52 6.77 -7.01 -2.52
N MET A 53 6.04 -7.60 -1.56
CA MET A 53 6.64 -8.23 -0.37
C MET A 53 7.55 -9.42 -0.68
N LEU A 54 7.30 -10.12 -1.79
CA LEU A 54 8.17 -11.18 -2.31
C LEU A 54 9.40 -10.63 -3.06
N GLY A 55 9.57 -9.31 -3.09
CA GLY A 55 10.71 -8.64 -3.72
C GLY A 55 10.56 -8.47 -5.24
N LYS A 56 9.34 -8.60 -5.78
CA LYS A 56 9.06 -8.28 -7.18
C LYS A 56 9.11 -6.77 -7.38
N ASN A 57 9.83 -6.32 -8.40
CA ASN A 57 9.84 -4.91 -8.79
C ASN A 57 8.55 -4.53 -9.56
N GLN A 58 8.27 -3.24 -9.71
CA GLN A 58 7.08 -2.75 -10.41
C GLN A 58 6.85 -3.42 -11.78
N ALA A 59 7.88 -3.55 -12.62
CA ALA A 59 7.73 -4.12 -13.96
C ALA A 59 7.32 -5.61 -13.92
N GLU A 60 7.88 -6.38 -12.99
CA GLU A 60 7.48 -7.78 -12.78
C GLU A 60 6.03 -7.89 -12.29
N ILE A 61 5.60 -6.99 -11.41
CA ILE A 61 4.23 -6.96 -10.88
C ILE A 61 3.25 -6.55 -11.98
N GLU A 62 3.53 -5.49 -12.72
CA GLU A 62 2.68 -5.04 -13.83
C GLU A 62 2.56 -6.13 -14.90
N SER A 63 3.66 -6.82 -15.22
CA SER A 63 3.66 -7.97 -16.14
C SER A 63 2.75 -9.11 -15.66
N TYR A 64 2.65 -9.36 -14.35
CA TYR A 64 1.72 -10.36 -13.79
C TYR A 64 0.25 -10.00 -14.08
N PHE A 65 -0.07 -8.71 -14.17
CA PHE A 65 -1.44 -8.21 -14.31
C PHE A 65 -1.88 -7.95 -15.77
N MET A 66 -0.94 -7.91 -16.73
CA MET A 66 -1.24 -7.55 -18.15
C MET A 66 -2.38 -8.35 -18.79
N GLU A 67 -2.53 -9.64 -18.47
CA GLU A 67 -3.59 -10.51 -19.01
C GLU A 67 -4.76 -10.72 -18.05
N LYS A 68 -4.73 -10.08 -16.87
CA LYS A 68 -5.66 -10.35 -15.75
C LYS A 68 -6.63 -9.21 -15.50
N ILE A 69 -6.22 -7.98 -15.77
CA ILE A 69 -7.00 -6.76 -15.55
C ILE A 69 -6.78 -5.79 -16.72
N SER A 70 -7.72 -4.89 -16.94
CA SER A 70 -7.58 -3.81 -17.91
C SER A 70 -6.59 -2.74 -17.43
N ALA A 71 -6.10 -1.93 -18.37
CA ALA A 71 -5.22 -0.79 -18.06
C ALA A 71 -5.86 0.21 -17.07
N ARG A 72 -7.18 0.40 -17.15
CA ARG A 72 -7.91 1.27 -16.22
C ARG A 72 -7.95 0.70 -14.81
N GLU A 73 -8.26 -0.60 -14.67
CA GLU A 73 -8.25 -1.27 -13.37
C GLU A 73 -6.85 -1.27 -12.74
N LEU A 74 -5.80 -1.37 -13.57
CA LEU A 74 -4.42 -1.22 -13.12
C LEU A 74 -4.13 0.19 -12.62
N ASP A 75 -4.59 1.23 -13.31
CA ASP A 75 -4.40 2.62 -12.87
C ASP A 75 -5.18 2.90 -11.57
N ASP A 76 -6.44 2.47 -11.46
CA ASP A 76 -7.25 2.60 -10.24
C ASP A 76 -6.59 1.87 -9.05
N LEU A 77 -6.02 0.68 -9.30
CA LEU A 77 -5.22 -0.05 -8.32
C LEU A 77 -4.01 0.75 -7.87
N LYS A 78 -3.23 1.28 -8.82
CA LYS A 78 -2.02 2.04 -8.51
C LYS A 78 -2.37 3.30 -7.75
N GLN A 79 -3.43 4.01 -8.11
CA GLN A 79 -3.91 5.16 -7.36
C GLN A 79 -4.20 4.82 -5.90
N ARG A 80 -4.91 3.71 -5.63
CA ARG A 80 -5.16 3.25 -4.26
C ARG A 80 -3.86 2.96 -3.48
N ILE A 81 -2.86 2.41 -4.16
CA ILE A 81 -1.54 2.15 -3.54
C ILE A 81 -0.80 3.47 -3.29
N ARG A 82 -0.85 4.44 -4.21
CA ARG A 82 -0.29 5.79 -4.03
C ARG A 82 -0.85 6.44 -2.78
N ASP A 83 -2.17 6.43 -2.64
CA ASP A 83 -2.87 7.00 -1.47
C ASP A 83 -2.40 6.32 -0.17
N THR A 84 -2.20 5.01 -0.20
CA THR A 84 -1.72 4.23 0.95
C THR A 84 -0.27 4.60 1.31
N VAL A 85 0.60 4.76 0.33
CA VAL A 85 2.00 5.20 0.54
C VAL A 85 2.02 6.60 1.14
N LEU A 86 1.25 7.54 0.58
CA LEU A 86 1.17 8.91 1.10
C LEU A 86 0.66 8.94 2.53
N ASP A 87 -0.40 8.20 2.85
CA ASP A 87 -0.93 8.08 4.21
C ASP A 87 0.11 7.51 5.19
N ASN A 88 0.86 6.49 4.77
CA ASN A 88 1.92 5.92 5.59
C ASN A 88 3.03 6.94 5.85
N LEU A 89 3.48 7.66 4.82
CA LEU A 89 4.49 8.72 4.96
C LEU A 89 4.00 9.84 5.89
N LYS A 90 2.77 10.31 5.75
CA LYS A 90 2.16 11.30 6.67
C LYS A 90 2.21 10.83 8.12
N ARG A 91 1.82 9.57 8.38
CA ARG A 91 1.82 8.98 9.73
C ARG A 91 3.21 8.81 10.33
N THR A 92 4.27 8.76 9.53
CA THR A 92 5.66 8.70 10.05
C THR A 92 6.16 10.03 10.62
N GLY A 93 5.39 11.12 10.44
CA GLY A 93 5.80 12.46 10.83
C GLY A 93 6.86 13.03 9.90
N LEU A 94 6.86 12.65 8.63
CA LEU A 94 7.87 13.05 7.65
C LEU A 94 8.02 14.57 7.57
N ALA A 95 6.89 15.30 7.50
CA ALA A 95 6.88 16.77 7.47
C ALA A 95 7.56 17.40 8.70
N TYR A 96 7.33 16.84 9.89
CA TYR A 96 7.99 17.29 11.11
C TYR A 96 9.50 17.05 11.04
N ARG A 97 9.93 15.88 10.56
CA ARG A 97 11.36 15.56 10.43
C ARG A 97 12.07 16.48 9.45
N ILE A 98 11.44 16.78 8.32
CA ILE A 98 11.99 17.73 7.33
C ILE A 98 12.11 19.13 7.93
N HIS A 99 11.09 19.59 8.66
CA HIS A 99 11.10 20.93 9.26
C HIS A 99 12.17 21.11 10.35
N ASN A 100 12.50 20.05 11.10
CA ASN A 100 13.50 20.08 12.17
C ASN A 100 14.86 19.51 11.74
N SER A 101 15.10 19.42 10.43
CA SER A 101 16.35 18.93 9.88
C SER A 101 17.35 20.07 9.83
N ASP A 102 18.48 19.91 10.51
CA ASP A 102 19.53 20.95 10.58
C ASP A 102 20.65 20.71 9.55
N ASP A 103 20.78 19.48 9.04
CA ASP A 103 21.80 19.09 8.08
C ASP A 103 21.30 18.18 6.95
N LEU A 104 22.22 17.82 6.05
CA LEU A 104 21.92 16.97 4.89
C LEU A 104 21.70 15.50 5.28
N ASP A 105 22.28 15.03 6.39
CA ASP A 105 22.18 13.64 6.82
C ASP A 105 20.77 13.34 7.33
N ASP A 106 20.17 14.28 8.07
CA ASP A 106 18.77 14.22 8.48
C ASP A 106 17.82 14.16 7.27
N ILE A 107 18.06 14.97 6.22
CA ILE A 107 17.30 14.90 4.97
C ILE A 107 17.54 13.57 4.26
N ASN A 108 18.77 13.04 4.26
CA ASN A 108 19.07 11.73 3.65
C ASN A 108 18.25 10.61 4.31
N VAL A 109 18.14 10.62 5.64
CA VAL A 109 17.32 9.64 6.38
C VAL A 109 15.84 9.73 5.99
N VAL A 110 15.32 10.95 5.77
CA VAL A 110 13.95 11.15 5.28
C VAL A 110 13.78 10.56 3.88
N VAL A 111 14.70 10.88 2.96
CA VAL A 111 14.65 10.39 1.58
C VAL A 111 14.75 8.86 1.54
N ASP A 112 15.67 8.26 2.29
CA ASP A 112 15.79 6.81 2.40
C ASP A 112 14.50 6.16 2.88
N ARG A 113 13.83 6.78 3.86
CA ARG A 113 12.54 6.30 4.35
C ARG A 113 11.47 6.31 3.25
N VAL A 114 11.44 7.36 2.44
CA VAL A 114 10.51 7.50 1.31
C VAL A 114 10.80 6.43 0.25
N LEU A 115 12.06 6.29 -0.17
CA LEU A 115 12.47 5.30 -1.17
C LEU A 115 12.15 3.86 -0.73
N VAL A 116 12.30 3.58 0.57
CA VAL A 116 11.93 2.30 1.17
C VAL A 116 10.42 2.06 1.07
N GLU A 117 9.59 3.05 1.39
CA GLU A 117 8.13 2.92 1.30
C GLU A 117 7.66 2.70 -0.16
N ILE A 118 8.22 3.45 -1.11
CA ILE A 118 7.96 3.29 -2.55
C ILE A 118 8.29 1.87 -3.01
N ARG A 119 9.46 1.36 -2.61
CA ARG A 119 9.91 0.00 -2.96
C ARG A 119 9.04 -1.08 -2.32
N TYR A 120 8.66 -0.91 -1.06
CA TYR A 120 7.75 -1.86 -0.39
C TYR A 120 6.37 -1.92 -1.04
N ALA A 121 5.93 -0.80 -1.63
CA ALA A 121 4.69 -0.75 -2.40
C ALA A 121 4.85 -1.26 -3.84
N GLY A 122 6.08 -1.52 -4.33
CA GLY A 122 6.34 -1.94 -5.71
C GLY A 122 6.02 -0.85 -6.74
N LEU A 123 6.29 0.43 -6.42
CA LEU A 123 6.02 1.60 -7.27
C LEU A 123 7.29 2.38 -7.62
N GLU A 124 8.43 1.70 -7.81
CA GLU A 124 9.75 2.33 -7.99
C GLU A 124 9.86 3.30 -9.18
N HIS A 125 9.00 3.11 -10.19
CA HIS A 125 8.98 3.87 -11.42
C HIS A 125 7.69 4.69 -11.61
N ASP A 126 6.82 4.75 -10.59
CA ASP A 126 5.57 5.50 -10.66
C ASP A 126 5.82 7.01 -10.50
N GLN A 127 5.67 7.76 -11.60
CA GLN A 127 5.94 9.20 -11.62
C GLN A 127 4.90 10.01 -10.85
N ASP A 128 3.64 9.59 -10.90
CA ASP A 128 2.54 10.29 -10.21
C ASP A 128 2.73 10.25 -8.70
N LEU A 129 3.20 9.12 -8.16
CA LEU A 129 3.60 9.01 -6.76
C LEU A 129 4.74 9.97 -6.41
N LYS A 130 5.80 10.01 -7.22
CA LYS A 130 6.96 10.90 -6.96
C LYS A 130 6.56 12.37 -7.00
N LEU A 131 5.68 12.76 -7.94
CA LEU A 131 5.11 14.10 -8.01
C LEU A 131 4.28 14.42 -6.76
N SER A 132 3.42 13.50 -6.34
CA SER A 132 2.61 13.67 -5.12
C SER A 132 3.47 13.82 -3.86
N ILE A 133 4.55 13.06 -3.75
CA ILE A 133 5.50 13.16 -2.63
C ILE A 133 6.22 14.51 -2.64
N LYS A 134 6.64 14.98 -3.81
CA LYS A 134 7.23 16.32 -3.96
C LYS A 134 6.26 17.41 -3.51
N GLU A 135 5.01 17.35 -3.96
CA GLU A 135 3.99 18.35 -3.65
C GLU A 135 3.63 18.35 -2.16
N GLU A 136 3.49 17.17 -1.56
CA GLU A 136 3.07 17.04 -0.15
C GLU A 136 4.21 17.33 0.84
N PHE A 137 5.45 16.91 0.53
CA PHE A 137 6.55 16.95 1.49
C PHE A 137 7.72 17.85 1.09
N GLY A 138 7.71 18.41 -0.13
CA GLY A 138 8.76 19.29 -0.63
C GLY A 138 10.06 18.59 -1.01
N ILE A 139 10.06 17.25 -1.14
CA ILE A 139 11.25 16.49 -1.55
C ILE A 139 11.46 16.63 -3.06
N PRO A 140 12.64 17.07 -3.54
CA PRO A 140 12.92 17.21 -4.96
C PRO A 140 12.88 15.87 -5.71
N LEU A 141 12.41 15.85 -6.96
CA LEU A 141 12.29 14.62 -7.76
C LEU A 141 13.62 13.94 -8.02
N GLU A 142 14.71 14.72 -8.10
CA GLU A 142 16.07 14.22 -8.34
C GLU A 142 16.57 13.34 -7.19
N ARG A 143 15.88 13.39 -6.05
CA ARG A 143 16.16 12.58 -4.86
C ARG A 143 15.25 11.35 -4.74
N LEU A 144 14.29 11.16 -5.66
CA LEU A 144 13.24 10.12 -5.61
C LEU A 144 13.34 9.09 -6.72
#